data_AF-A0A8H7U1C2-F1
#
_entry.id   AF-A0A8H7U1C2-F1
#
_cell.length_a   1.000
_cell.length_b   1.000
_cell.length_c   1.000
_cell.angle_alpha   90.00
_cell.angle_beta   90.00
_cell.angle_gamma   90.00
#
_symmetry.space_group_name_H-M   'P 1'
#
loop_
_entity.id
_entity.type
_entity.pdbx_description
1 polymer ?
#
loop_
_entity_poly.entity_id
_entity_poly.type
_entity_poly.pdbx_seq_one_letter_code
_entity_poly.pdbx_strand_id
1 'polypeptide(L)'
;MNENERVRAAITMTLCELGTAKHNSPPLECAAFAVEMRSTDKNTPNGPPGACVEALSRSTQHWSSYSGYLREVSQLCYAFRRWNDIDTAREIYRNATIGQVEILQHLNEREEQLQEYSRRSDLFLQVYPAFSR
;
A
#
# COMPACT_ATOMS: atom_id res chain seq x y z
N MET A 1 -4.16 17.31 -3.98
CA MET A 1 -4.68 16.64 -5.19
C MET A 1 -4.85 17.70 -6.26
N ASN A 2 -4.39 17.46 -7.49
CA ASN A 2 -4.60 18.39 -8.59
C ASN A 2 -6.09 18.40 -9.00
N GLU A 3 -6.61 19.53 -9.46
CA GLU A 3 -7.99 19.66 -9.94
C GLU A 3 -8.29 18.68 -11.07
N ASN A 4 -7.36 18.54 -12.03
CA ASN A 4 -7.51 17.61 -13.14
C ASN A 4 -7.52 16.15 -12.69
N GLU A 5 -6.70 15.79 -11.68
CA GLU A 5 -6.72 14.45 -11.08
C GLU A 5 -8.04 14.19 -10.37
N ARG A 6 -8.60 15.21 -9.68
CA ARG A 6 -9.88 15.12 -8.99
C ARG A 6 -11.02 14.84 -9.95
N VAL A 7 -11.08 15.61 -11.05
CA VAL A 7 -12.08 15.42 -12.11
C VAL A 7 -11.94 14.04 -12.75
N ARG A 8 -10.72 13.60 -13.08
CA ARG A 8 -10.48 12.28 -13.67
C ARG A 8 -10.89 11.15 -12.75
N ALA A 9 -10.48 11.19 -11.47
CA ALA A 9 -10.88 10.19 -10.50
C ALA A 9 -12.40 10.13 -10.33
N ALA A 10 -13.09 11.28 -10.29
CA ALA A 10 -14.54 11.34 -10.23
C ALA A 10 -15.20 10.71 -11.47
N ILE A 11 -14.67 10.97 -12.67
CA ILE A 11 -15.13 10.32 -13.91
C ILE A 11 -14.94 8.81 -13.80
N THR A 12 -13.74 8.33 -13.48
CA THR A 12 -13.44 6.89 -13.43
C THR A 12 -14.30 6.16 -12.41
N MET A 13 -14.52 6.75 -11.22
CA MET A 13 -15.42 6.20 -10.20
C MET A 13 -16.87 6.13 -10.68
N THR A 14 -17.35 7.18 -11.35
CA THR A 14 -18.69 7.20 -11.95
C THR A 14 -18.84 6.09 -12.99
N LEU A 15 -17.85 5.91 -13.85
CA LEU A 15 -17.88 4.85 -14.87
C LEU A 15 -17.86 3.45 -14.25
N CYS A 16 -17.13 3.26 -13.13
CA CYS A 16 -17.16 2.02 -12.36
C CYS A 16 -18.56 1.74 -11.83
N GLU A 17 -19.22 2.74 -11.24
CA GLU A 17 -20.60 2.63 -10.74
C GLU A 17 -21.57 2.27 -11.89
N LEU A 18 -21.51 3.01 -13.00
CA LEU A 18 -22.37 2.77 -14.17
C LEU A 18 -22.13 1.39 -14.77
N GLY A 19 -20.89 0.92 -14.82
CA GLY A 19 -20.54 -0.42 -15.30
C GLY A 19 -21.14 -1.56 -14.47
N THR A 20 -21.46 -1.32 -13.18
CA THR A 20 -22.17 -2.30 -12.35
C THR A 20 -23.68 -2.31 -12.60
N ALA A 21 -24.24 -1.26 -13.22
CA ALA A 21 -25.67 -1.16 -13.50
C ALA A 21 -26.03 -1.88 -14.80
N LYS A 22 -27.00 -2.80 -14.74
CA LYS A 22 -27.39 -3.70 -15.85
C LYS A 22 -27.97 -2.98 -17.09
N HIS A 23 -28.39 -1.73 -16.97
CA HIS A 23 -29.13 -1.01 -18.01
C HIS A 23 -28.52 0.34 -18.45
N ASN A 24 -27.38 0.74 -17.88
CA ASN A 24 -26.77 2.04 -18.19
C ASN A 24 -25.39 1.85 -18.80
N SER A 25 -25.30 1.94 -20.13
CA SER A 25 -24.01 2.00 -20.82
C SER A 25 -23.38 3.40 -20.64
N PRO A 26 -22.08 3.49 -20.31
CA PRO A 26 -21.41 4.78 -20.23
C PRO A 26 -21.39 5.54 -21.58
N PRO A 27 -21.33 6.88 -21.57
CA PRO A 27 -21.17 7.67 -22.79
C PRO A 27 -19.87 7.35 -23.54
N LEU A 28 -19.91 7.37 -24.87
CA LEU A 28 -18.74 7.08 -25.72
C LEU A 28 -17.64 8.13 -25.55
N GLU A 29 -18.03 9.37 -25.22
CA GLU A 29 -17.12 10.47 -24.89
C GLU A 29 -16.25 10.17 -23.66
N CYS A 30 -16.65 9.20 -22.84
CA CYS A 30 -15.92 8.76 -21.66
C CYS A 30 -15.06 7.50 -21.90
N ALA A 31 -14.99 6.97 -23.12
CA ALA A 31 -14.30 5.70 -23.41
C ALA A 31 -12.82 5.69 -22.99
N ALA A 32 -12.11 6.83 -23.11
CA ALA A 32 -10.71 6.95 -22.69
C ALA A 32 -10.51 6.65 -21.19
N PHE A 33 -11.49 6.99 -20.36
CA PHE A 33 -11.45 6.79 -18.91
C PHE A 33 -11.96 5.42 -18.46
N ALA A 34 -12.67 4.69 -19.34
CA ALA A 34 -13.13 3.33 -19.07
C ALA A 34 -11.99 2.29 -19.18
N VAL A 35 -10.97 2.57 -20.00
CA VAL A 35 -9.84 1.65 -20.26
C VAL A 35 -8.81 1.61 -19.12
N GLU A 36 -8.65 2.71 -18.37
CA GLU A 36 -7.76 2.77 -17.19
C GLU A 36 -8.16 1.77 -16.08
N MET A 37 -9.38 1.21 -16.12
CA MET A 37 -9.81 0.18 -15.18
C MET A 37 -9.11 -1.18 -15.42
N ARG A 38 -8.48 -1.39 -16.59
CA ARG A 38 -7.85 -2.67 -16.98
C ARG A 38 -6.33 -2.62 -17.12
N SER A 39 -5.73 -1.43 -17.16
CA SER A 39 -4.31 -1.26 -17.45
C SER A 39 -3.64 -0.43 -16.35
N THR A 40 -2.63 -0.99 -15.69
CA THR A 40 -1.77 -0.31 -14.69
C THR A 40 -0.81 0.72 -15.30
N ASP A 41 -0.94 1.00 -16.60
CA ASP A 41 -0.01 1.78 -17.38
C ASP A 41 -0.33 3.28 -17.28
N LYS A 42 0.35 3.97 -16.37
CA LYS A 42 0.16 5.40 -16.03
C LYS A 42 0.47 6.39 -17.17
N ASN A 43 0.81 5.89 -18.36
CA ASN A 43 1.32 6.67 -19.48
C ASN A 43 0.31 6.93 -20.60
N THR A 44 -0.96 6.54 -20.47
CA THR A 44 -1.95 6.89 -21.49
C THR A 44 -2.36 8.36 -21.35
N PRO A 45 -2.22 9.19 -22.40
CA PRO A 45 -2.68 10.57 -22.37
C PRO A 45 -4.21 10.55 -22.34
N ASN A 46 -4.75 10.62 -21.13
CA ASN A 46 -6.15 10.86 -20.87
C ASN A 46 -6.65 12.03 -21.74
N GLY A 47 -7.71 11.78 -22.52
CA GLY A 47 -8.38 12.82 -23.31
C GLY A 47 -8.85 13.99 -22.43
N PRO A 48 -9.20 15.13 -23.02
CA PRO A 48 -9.73 16.26 -22.26
C PRO A 48 -11.00 15.84 -21.49
N PRO A 49 -11.05 15.96 -20.15
CA PRO A 49 -12.17 15.45 -19.36
C PRO A 49 -13.48 16.18 -19.64
N GLY A 50 -13.41 17.41 -20.19
CA GLY A 50 -14.57 18.26 -20.44
C GLY A 50 -15.66 17.59 -21.30
N ALA A 51 -15.28 16.88 -22.37
CA ALA A 51 -16.26 16.21 -23.25
C ALA A 51 -17.02 15.08 -22.52
N CYS A 52 -16.32 14.32 -21.67
CA CYS A 52 -16.96 13.29 -20.85
C CYS A 52 -17.85 13.91 -19.77
N VAL A 53 -17.41 14.98 -19.09
CA VAL A 53 -18.22 15.68 -18.09
C VAL A 53 -19.49 16.26 -18.70
N GLU A 54 -19.38 16.85 -19.89
CA GLU A 54 -20.54 17.34 -20.65
C GLU A 54 -21.49 16.20 -20.98
N ALA A 55 -20.98 15.06 -21.45
CA ALA A 55 -21.80 13.89 -21.73
C ALA A 55 -22.49 13.31 -20.47
N LEU A 56 -21.81 13.29 -19.32
CA LEU A 56 -22.39 12.88 -18.04
C LEU A 56 -23.51 13.83 -17.59
N SER A 57 -23.40 15.13 -17.89
CA SER A 57 -24.44 16.12 -17.55
C SER A 57 -25.76 15.92 -18.30
N ARG A 58 -25.77 15.16 -19.41
CA ARG A 58 -26.97 14.87 -20.20
C ARG A 58 -27.95 13.93 -19.50
N SER A 59 -27.52 13.25 -18.44
CA SER A 59 -28.35 12.35 -17.63
C SER A 59 -28.31 12.78 -16.17
N THR A 60 -29.48 12.97 -15.56
CA THR A 60 -29.60 13.35 -14.15
C THR A 60 -28.99 12.31 -13.21
N GLN A 61 -29.12 11.03 -13.55
CA GLN A 61 -28.51 9.93 -12.78
C GLN A 61 -26.99 9.99 -12.88
N HIS A 62 -26.43 10.09 -14.09
CA HIS A 62 -24.98 10.15 -14.30
C HIS A 62 -24.36 11.38 -13.64
N TRP A 63 -25.03 12.53 -13.75
CA TRP A 63 -24.60 13.77 -13.11
C TRP A 63 -24.61 13.69 -11.59
N SER A 64 -25.61 13.02 -11.01
CA SER A 64 -25.70 12.82 -9.56
C SER A 64 -24.52 11.99 -9.05
N SER A 65 -24.21 10.86 -9.69
CA SER A 65 -23.05 10.03 -9.37
C SER A 65 -21.73 10.80 -9.52
N TYR A 66 -21.53 11.46 -10.67
CA TYR A 66 -20.32 12.25 -10.93
C TYR A 66 -20.11 13.39 -9.92
N SER A 67 -21.14 14.19 -9.66
CA SER A 67 -21.04 15.32 -8.73
C SER A 67 -20.86 14.87 -7.28
N GLY A 68 -21.40 13.70 -6.90
CA GLY A 68 -21.13 13.04 -5.63
C GLY A 68 -19.65 12.68 -5.50
N TYR A 69 -19.12 11.91 -6.44
CA TYR A 69 -17.70 11.54 -6.43
C TYR A 69 -16.78 12.74 -6.52
N LEU A 70 -17.10 13.76 -7.32
CA LEU A 70 -16.27 14.97 -7.40
C LEU A 70 -16.08 15.66 -6.04
N ARG A 71 -17.11 15.65 -5.19
CA ARG A 71 -17.04 16.19 -3.82
C ARG A 71 -16.25 15.26 -2.88
N GLU A 72 -16.50 13.96 -2.97
CA GLU A 72 -15.99 12.97 -2.01
C GLU A 72 -14.57 12.47 -2.31
N VAL A 73 -14.14 12.49 -3.57
CA VAL A 73 -12.85 11.96 -4.04
C VAL A 73 -11.68 12.46 -3.20
N SER A 74 -11.67 13.74 -2.85
CA SER A 74 -10.59 14.30 -2.01
C SER A 74 -10.52 13.63 -0.64
N GLN A 75 -11.66 13.45 0.02
CA GLN A 75 -11.76 12.81 1.34
C GLN A 75 -11.40 11.33 1.26
N LEU A 76 -11.89 10.64 0.22
CA LEU A 76 -11.56 9.24 -0.05
C LEU A 76 -10.06 9.05 -0.27
N CYS A 77 -9.42 9.92 -1.04
CA CYS A 77 -7.97 9.89 -1.24
C CYS A 77 -7.19 10.06 0.06
N TYR A 78 -7.59 11.00 0.93
CA TYR A 78 -6.94 11.20 2.23
C TYR A 78 -7.07 9.96 3.12
N ALA A 79 -8.26 9.36 3.18
CA ALA A 79 -8.49 8.13 3.92
C ALA A 79 -7.61 6.99 3.38
N PHE A 80 -7.66 6.74 2.06
CA PHE A 80 -6.92 5.64 1.44
C PHE A 80 -5.40 5.79 1.56
N ARG A 81 -4.88 7.01 1.43
CA ARG A 81 -3.46 7.30 1.63
C ARG A 81 -3.00 6.91 3.03
N ARG A 82 -3.76 7.28 4.05
CA ARG A 82 -3.45 6.92 5.44
C ARG A 82 -3.39 5.41 5.64
N TRP A 83 -4.33 4.66 5.08
CA TRP A 83 -4.32 3.19 5.16
C TRP A 83 -3.08 2.60 4.50
N ASN A 84 -2.76 3.06 3.29
CA ASN A 84 -1.58 2.60 2.57
C ASN A 84 -0.28 2.93 3.31
N ASP A 85 -0.17 4.13 3.90
CA ASP A 85 0.99 4.52 4.71
C ASP A 85 1.14 3.61 5.95
N ILE A 86 0.03 3.23 6.60
CA ILE A 86 0.03 2.30 7.75
C ILE A 86 0.50 0.91 7.32
N ASP A 87 -0.03 0.38 6.21
CA ASP A 87 0.33 -0.96 5.76
C ASP A 87 1.79 -1.02 5.27
N THR A 88 2.26 0.01 4.57
CA THR A 88 3.67 0.16 4.18
C THR A 88 4.57 0.21 5.42
N ALA A 89 4.20 0.97 6.45
CA ALA A 89 4.97 1.02 7.69
C ALA A 89 5.03 -0.35 8.37
N ARG A 90 3.90 -1.06 8.46
CA ARG A 90 3.84 -2.43 9.03
C ARG A 90 4.74 -3.39 8.28
N GLU A 91 4.76 -3.33 6.95
CA GLU A 91 5.62 -4.17 6.12
C GLU A 91 7.10 -3.88 6.37
N ILE A 92 7.49 -2.60 6.41
CA ILE A 92 8.87 -2.18 6.74
C ILE A 92 9.27 -2.70 8.13
N TYR A 93 8.40 -2.54 9.13
CA TYR A 93 8.67 -3.04 10.47
C TYR A 93 8.82 -4.56 10.49
N ARG A 94 7.93 -5.29 9.81
CA ARG A 94 8.04 -6.75 9.70
C ARG A 94 9.39 -7.15 9.10
N ASN A 95 9.77 -6.54 7.99
CA ASN A 95 11.04 -6.84 7.32
C ASN A 95 12.25 -6.50 8.20
N ALA A 96 12.22 -5.37 8.92
CA ALA A 96 13.27 -4.99 9.86
C ALA A 96 13.36 -5.97 11.06
N THR A 97 12.22 -6.40 11.61
CA THR A 97 12.19 -7.32 12.75
C THR A 97 12.73 -8.71 12.40
N ILE A 98 12.55 -9.19 11.17
CA ILE A 98 13.10 -10.48 10.73
C ILE A 98 14.62 -10.49 10.86
N GLY A 99 15.31 -9.46 10.34
CA GLY A 99 16.76 -9.36 10.45
C GLY A 99 17.25 -9.19 11.89
N GLN A 100 16.49 -8.48 12.73
CA GLN A 100 16.82 -8.35 14.15
C GLN A 100 16.71 -9.67 14.91
N VAL A 101 15.68 -10.48 14.61
CA VAL A 101 15.51 -11.80 15.23
C VAL A 101 16.66 -12.73 14.87
N GLU A 102 17.09 -12.75 13.61
CA GLU A 102 18.22 -13.56 13.16
C GLU A 102 19.53 -13.17 13.88
N ILE A 103 19.79 -11.87 14.03
CA ILE A 103 20.95 -11.39 14.79
C ILE A 103 20.86 -11.81 16.26
N LEU A 104 19.69 -11.66 16.89
CA LEU A 104 19.51 -12.05 18.29
C LEU A 104 19.73 -13.56 18.50
N GLN A 105 19.29 -14.38 17.56
CA GLN A 105 19.55 -15.83 17.59
C GLN A 105 21.04 -16.13 17.55
N HIS A 106 21.78 -15.55 16.60
CA HIS A 106 23.23 -15.73 16.51
C HIS A 106 24.00 -15.21 17.73
N LEU A 107 23.56 -14.09 18.32
CA LEU A 107 24.16 -13.57 19.55
C LEU A 107 23.91 -14.51 20.74
N ASN A 108 22.70 -15.05 20.87
CA ASN A 108 22.35 -15.98 21.93
C ASN A 108 23.15 -17.30 21.81
N GLU A 109 23.26 -17.87 20.60
CA GLU A 109 24.09 -19.06 20.35
C GLU A 109 25.55 -18.85 20.74
N ARG A 110 26.10 -17.67 20.42
CA ARG A 110 27.48 -17.32 20.77
C ARG A 110 27.66 -17.17 22.28
N GLU A 111 26.67 -16.59 22.96
CA GLU A 111 26.71 -16.42 24.42
C GLU A 111 26.67 -17.78 25.13
N GLU A 112 25.81 -18.70 24.69
CA GLU A 112 25.75 -20.08 25.20
C GLU A 112 27.09 -20.81 25.01
N GLN A 113 27.73 -20.67 23.85
CA GLN A 113 29.05 -21.26 23.59
C GLN A 113 30.15 -20.70 24.50
N LEU A 114 30.14 -19.38 24.74
CA LEU A 114 31.10 -18.73 25.63
C LEU A 114 30.88 -19.14 27.09
N GLN A 115 29.63 -19.26 27.53
CA GLN A 115 29.28 -19.73 28.87
C GLN A 115 29.75 -21.17 29.09
N GLU A 116 29.51 -22.06 28.13
CA GLU A 116 29.98 -23.44 28.20
C GLU A 116 31.53 -23.51 28.23
N TYR A 117 32.20 -22.70 27.41
CA TYR A 117 33.66 -22.62 27.44
C TYR A 117 34.20 -22.12 28.78
N SER A 118 33.57 -21.10 29.37
CA SER A 118 33.92 -20.58 30.71
C SER A 118 33.74 -21.67 31.77
N ARG A 119 32.56 -22.30 31.80
CA ARG A 119 32.25 -23.38 32.74
C ARG A 119 33.26 -24.53 32.65
N ARG A 120 33.65 -24.91 31.43
CA ARG A 120 34.62 -25.99 31.19
C ARG A 120 36.03 -25.59 31.62
N SER A 121 36.41 -24.33 31.39
CA SER A 121 37.68 -23.75 31.87
C SER A 121 37.76 -23.72 33.40
N ASP A 122 36.68 -23.30 34.07
CA ASP A 122 36.58 -23.30 35.54
C ASP A 122 36.68 -24.72 36.12
N LEU A 123 36.08 -25.71 35.45
CA LEU A 123 36.16 -27.11 35.83
C LEU A 123 37.60 -27.66 35.68
N PHE A 124 38.30 -27.26 34.62
CA PHE A 124 39.71 -27.63 34.41
C PHE A 124 40.63 -27.02 35.47
N LEU A 125 40.38 -25.76 35.87
CA LEU A 125 41.10 -25.06 36.93
C LEU A 125 40.81 -25.64 38.33
N GLN A 126 39.62 -26.20 38.58
CA GLN A 126 39.32 -26.90 39.83
C GLN A 126 40.00 -28.28 39.94
N VAL A 127 40.23 -28.97 38.82
CA VAL A 127 40.90 -30.29 38.80
C VAL A 127 42.43 -30.15 38.96
N TYR A 128 43.01 -29.00 38.61
CA TYR A 128 44.39 -28.63 38.91
C TYR A 128 44.45 -27.54 39.98
N PRO A 129 44.23 -27.85 41.28
CA PRO A 129 44.58 -26.89 42.31
C PRO A 129 46.09 -26.65 42.21
N ALA A 130 46.46 -25.37 42.22
CA ALA A 130 47.81 -24.88 42.01
C ALA A 130 48.87 -25.82 42.63
N PHE A 131 49.75 -26.34 41.77
CA PHE A 131 51.02 -26.96 42.17
C PHE A 131 51.92 -25.84 42.73
N SER A 132 51.57 -25.33 43.91
CA SER A 132 52.34 -24.33 44.64
C SER A 132 53.20 -25.04 45.68
N ARG A 133 54.50 -25.11 45.37
CA ARG A 133 55.69 -25.28 46.22
C ARG A 133 55.57 -26.08 47.52
#